data_AF-A0A4R4L6W2-F1
#
_entry.id   AF-A0A4R4L6W2-F1
#
_cell.length_a   1.000
_cell.length_b   1.000
_cell.length_c   1.000
_cell.angle_alpha   90.00
_cell.angle_beta   90.00
_cell.angle_gamma   90.00
#
_symmetry.space_group_name_H-M   'P 1'
#
loop_
_entity.id
_entity.type
_entity.pdbx_description
1 polymer ?
#
loop_
_entity_poly.entity_id
_entity_poly.type
_entity_poly.pdbx_seq_one_letter_code
_entity_poly.pdbx_strand_id
1 'polypeptide(L)'
;MPRVVVDVMLKPEILDPQGQAVANALPRLGVSDVASVRIGRRIEIDFTGEPDLDQAREIADKLLANPVIEDFTVRVVGADETVDAQP
;
A
#
# COMPACT_ATOMS: atom_id res chain seq x y z
N MET A 1 8.01 -7.68 -18.11
CA MET A 1 8.49 -8.14 -16.80
C MET A 1 7.27 -8.23 -15.90
N PRO A 2 6.94 -9.39 -15.34
CA PRO A 2 5.82 -9.51 -14.42
C PRO A 2 6.10 -8.69 -13.16
N ARG A 3 5.07 -8.00 -12.68
CA ARG A 3 5.15 -7.07 -11.56
C ARG A 3 4.36 -7.63 -10.38
N VAL A 4 4.93 -7.53 -9.19
CA VAL A 4 4.25 -7.80 -7.93
C VAL A 4 4.10 -6.48 -7.18
N VAL A 5 2.92 -6.24 -6.64
CA VAL A 5 2.64 -5.13 -5.73
C VAL A 5 2.55 -5.66 -4.31
N VAL A 6 3.25 -4.98 -3.41
CA VAL A 6 3.15 -5.14 -1.97
C VAL A 6 2.53 -3.88 -1.39
N ASP A 7 1.32 -4.01 -0.86
CA ASP A 7 0.64 -2.92 -0.15
C ASP A 7 0.85 -3.11 1.35
N VAL A 8 1.47 -2.13 2.01
CA VAL A 8 1.79 -2.13 3.44
C VAL A 8 0.94 -1.08 4.15
N MET A 9 0.25 -1.48 5.21
CA MET A 9 -0.62 -0.62 6.01
C MET A 9 -0.26 -0.77 7.49
N LEU A 10 -0.36 0.31 8.27
CA LEU A 10 -0.34 0.20 9.73
C LEU A 10 -1.47 -0.72 10.20
N LYS A 11 -1.19 -1.59 11.16
CA LYS A 11 -2.19 -2.44 11.81
C LYS A 11 -3.35 -1.59 12.36
N PRO A 12 -4.59 -2.10 12.39
CA PRO A 12 -5.78 -1.32 12.78
C PRO A 12 -5.66 -0.64 14.14
N GLU A 13 -5.01 -1.29 15.10
CA GLU A 13 -4.78 -0.81 16.47
C GLU A 13 -3.72 0.29 16.57
N ILE A 14 -2.91 0.48 15.52
CA ILE A 14 -1.87 1.50 15.49
C ILE A 14 -2.45 2.80 14.94
N LEU A 15 -2.24 3.87 15.71
CA LEU A 15 -2.59 5.23 15.32
C LEU A 15 -1.79 5.64 14.08
N ASP A 16 -2.47 6.24 13.11
CA ASP A 16 -1.87 6.84 11.92
C ASP A 16 -1.96 8.38 11.98
N PRO A 17 -0.92 9.07 12.46
CA PRO A 17 -0.91 10.54 12.51
C PRO A 17 -1.00 11.20 11.13
N GLN A 18 -0.52 10.54 10.07
CA GLN A 18 -0.53 11.11 8.73
C GLN A 18 -1.94 11.03 8.14
N GLY A 19 -2.61 9.89 8.27
CA GLY A 19 -4.02 9.72 7.93
C GLY A 19 -4.91 10.72 8.67
N GLN A 20 -4.69 10.91 9.98
CA GLN A 20 -5.43 11.90 10.75
C GLN A 20 -5.21 13.33 10.25
N ALA A 21 -3.97 13.68 9.88
CA ALA A 21 -3.67 15.00 9.33
C ALA A 21 -4.40 15.25 8.00
N VAL A 22 -4.47 14.24 7.12
CA VAL A 22 -5.23 14.33 5.87
C VAL A 22 -6.73 14.46 6.14
N ALA A 23 -7.30 13.61 6.99
CA ALA A 23 -8.70 13.68 7.37
C ALA A 23 -9.09 15.06 7.92
N ASN A 24 -8.23 15.67 8.75
CA ASN A 24 -8.43 17.00 9.30
C ASN A 24 -8.36 18.13 8.25
N ALA A 25 -7.69 17.89 7.11
CA ALA A 25 -7.55 18.87 6.04
C ALA A 25 -8.72 18.84 5.04
N LEU A 26 -9.39 17.68 4.87
CA LEU A 26 -10.48 17.49 3.91
C LEU A 26 -11.63 18.51 4.00
N PRO A 27 -12.09 18.95 5.20
CA PRO A 27 -13.16 19.94 5.29
C PRO A 27 -12.81 21.28 4.64
N ARG A 28 -11.52 21.66 4.63
CA ARG A 28 -11.06 22.89 3.96
C ARG A 28 -11.18 22.81 2.44
N LEU A 29 -11.28 21.60 1.90
CA LEU A 29 -11.52 21.32 0.49
C LEU A 29 -13.01 21.10 0.17
N GLY A 30 -13.90 21.28 1.15
CA GLY A 30 -15.34 21.06 0.99
C GLY A 30 -15.79 19.61 1.12
N VAL A 31 -14.89 18.68 1.48
CA VAL A 31 -15.20 17.26 1.68
C VAL A 31 -15.41 17.00 3.17
N SER A 32 -16.61 16.53 3.56
CA SER A 32 -17.00 16.39 4.97
C SER A 32 -17.65 15.06 5.33
N ASP A 33 -17.84 14.19 4.34
CA ASP A 33 -18.44 12.86 4.45
C ASP A 33 -17.39 11.73 4.63
N VAL A 34 -16.11 12.07 4.72
CA VAL A 34 -15.02 11.13 4.99
C VAL A 34 -14.86 10.92 6.50
N ALA A 35 -15.15 9.71 6.97
CA ALA A 35 -15.09 9.37 8.39
C ALA A 35 -13.65 9.17 8.93
N SER A 36 -12.76 8.61 8.10
CA SER A 36 -11.37 8.34 8.49
C SER A 36 -10.49 8.17 7.25
N VAL A 37 -9.21 8.53 7.36
CA VAL A 37 -8.20 8.26 6.35
C VAL A 37 -7.09 7.43 6.98
N ARG A 38 -6.63 6.40 6.26
CA ARG A 38 -5.40 5.66 6.60
C ARG A 38 -4.44 5.77 5.43
N ILE A 39 -3.17 5.94 5.73
CA ILE A 39 -2.09 6.05 4.77
C ILE A 39 -1.18 4.83 4.93
N GLY A 40 -0.78 4.28 3.80
CA GLY A 40 0.17 3.19 3.71
C GLY A 40 1.14 3.38 2.56
N ARG A 41 1.88 2.32 2.26
CA ARG A 41 2.93 2.31 1.24
C ARG A 41 2.62 1.24 0.22
N ARG A 42 2.56 1.63 -1.07
CA ARG A 42 2.58 0.71 -2.20
C ARG A 42 4.02 0.54 -2.68
N ILE A 43 4.47 -0.70 -2.80
CA ILE A 43 5.81 -1.05 -3.25
C ILE A 43 5.68 -1.97 -4.46
N GLU A 44 6.35 -1.62 -5.55
CA GLU A 44 6.30 -2.40 -6.79
C GLU A 44 7.63 -3.11 -7.01
N ILE A 45 7.55 -4.40 -7.32
CA ILE A 45 8.71 -5.25 -7.57
C ILE A 45 8.57 -5.82 -8.98
N ASP A 46 9.46 -5.42 -9.87
CA ASP A 46 9.53 -5.98 -11.23
C ASP A 46 10.48 -7.19 -11.24
N PHE A 47 9.93 -8.36 -11.63
CA PHE A 47 10.71 -9.60 -11.73
C PHE A 47 11.18 -9.82 -13.17
N THR A 48 12.40 -10.31 -13.33
CA THR A 48 12.97 -10.64 -14.65
C THR A 48 12.40 -11.95 -15.21
N GLY A 49 11.96 -12.87 -14.35
CA GLY A 49 11.27 -14.12 -14.68
C GLY A 49 9.86 -14.17 -14.08
N GLU A 50 9.20 -15.31 -14.17
CA GLU A 50 7.89 -15.51 -13.54
C GLU A 50 8.00 -15.32 -12.02
N PRO A 51 7.15 -14.48 -11.39
CA PRO A 51 7.33 -14.11 -10.01
C PRO A 51 6.86 -15.25 -9.10
N ASP A 52 7.72 -15.65 -8.18
CA ASP A 52 7.31 -16.50 -7.07
C ASP A 52 6.67 -15.63 -5.98
N LEU A 53 5.36 -15.83 -5.77
CA LEU A 53 4.60 -15.11 -4.76
C LEU A 53 5.09 -15.40 -3.34
N ASP A 54 5.63 -16.58 -3.07
CA ASP A 54 6.16 -16.91 -1.74
C ASP A 54 7.48 -16.17 -1.49
N GLN A 55 8.33 -16.05 -2.52
CA GLN A 55 9.51 -15.19 -2.45
C GLN A 55 9.15 -13.71 -2.24
N ALA A 56 8.12 -13.22 -2.94
CA ALA A 56 7.66 -11.83 -2.76
C ALA A 56 7.11 -11.59 -1.33
N ARG A 57 6.39 -12.56 -0.75
CA ARG A 57 5.94 -12.51 0.65
C ARG A 57 7.12 -12.52 1.62
N GLU A 58 8.14 -13.33 1.38
CA GLU A 58 9.34 -13.37 2.22
C GLU A 58 10.08 -12.02 2.20
N ILE A 59 10.21 -11.39 1.02
CA ILE A 59 10.78 -10.05 0.90
C ILE A 59 9.94 -9.04 1.70
N ALA A 60 8.61 -9.12 1.57
CA ALA A 60 7.71 -8.21 2.27
C ALA A 60 7.83 -8.33 3.79
N ASP A 61 7.80 -9.55 4.32
CA ASP A 61 7.88 -9.85 5.75
C ASP A 61 9.24 -9.47 6.36
N LYS A 62 10.34 -9.73 5.64
CA LYS A 62 11.69 -9.51 6.17
C LYS A 62 12.20 -8.08 6.02
N LEU A 63 11.69 -7.31 5.05
CA LEU A 63 12.30 -6.03 4.67
C LEU A 63 11.31 -4.89 4.50
N LEU A 64 10.12 -5.14 3.95
CA LEU A 64 9.24 -4.05 3.51
C LEU A 64 8.25 -3.61 4.60
N ALA A 65 7.79 -4.56 5.41
CA ALA A 65 6.87 -4.34 6.51
C ALA A 65 7.54 -4.57 7.86
N ASN A 66 7.18 -3.77 8.85
CA ASN A 66 7.49 -4.05 10.24
C ASN A 66 6.37 -4.91 10.86
N PRO A 67 6.62 -6.19 11.19
CA PRO A 67 5.57 -7.13 11.60
C PRO A 67 4.90 -6.76 12.94
N VAL A 68 5.52 -5.88 13.74
CA VAL A 68 4.96 -5.44 15.03
C VAL A 68 3.84 -4.42 14.81
N ILE A 69 3.94 -3.57 13.79
CA ILE A 69 3.06 -2.40 13.64
C ILE A 69 2.39 -2.28 12.28
N GLU A 70 2.81 -3.06 11.29
CA GLU A 70 2.29 -3.06 9.92
C GLU A 70 1.80 -4.45 9.53
N ASP A 71 0.80 -4.48 8.66
CA ASP A 71 0.37 -5.63 7.87
C ASP A 71 0.67 -5.36 6.39
N PHE A 72 0.81 -6.43 5.61
CA PHE A 72 1.02 -6.31 4.17
C PHE A 72 0.17 -7.30 3.38
N THR A 73 -0.10 -6.95 2.13
CA THR A 73 -0.70 -7.84 1.13
C THR A 73 0.18 -7.88 -0.12
N VAL A 74 0.16 -9.01 -0.82
CA VAL A 74 0.99 -9.24 -2.01
C VAL A 74 0.09 -9.70 -3.14
N ARG A 75 0.22 -9.07 -4.33
CA ARG A 75 -0.57 -9.41 -5.52
C ARG A 75 0.27 -9.29 -6.79
N VAL A 76 0.08 -10.20 -7.73
CA VAL A 76 0.61 -10.04 -9.09
C VAL A 76 -0.24 -9.02 -9.82
N VAL A 77 0.41 -8.09 -10.50
CA VAL A 77 -0.24 -7.12 -11.38
C VAL A 77 -0.21 -7.69 -12.79
N GLY A 78 -1.39 -7.98 -13.35
CA GLY A 78 -1.54 -8.33 -14.75
C GLY A 78 -1.25 -7.12 -15.64
N ALA A 79 -0.92 -7.37 -16.92
CA ALA A 79 -0.52 -6.32 -17.87
C ALA A 79 -1.56 -5.20 -18.12
N ASP A 80 -2.78 -5.32 -17.61
CA ASP A 80 -3.88 -4.36 -17.79
C ASP A 80 -4.07 -3.33 -16.67
N GLU A 81 -3.29 -3.38 -15.59
CA GLU A 81 -3.29 -2.31 -14.57
C GLU A 81 -2.28 -1.22 -14.92
N THR A 82 -2.41 -0.62 -16.10
CA THR A 82 -1.99 0.78 -16.27
C THR A 82 -3.09 1.63 -15.65
N VAL A 83 -3.01 1.80 -14.33
CA VAL A 83 -3.84 2.80 -13.65
C VAL A 83 -3.47 4.14 -14.25
N ASP A 84 -4.45 4.77 -14.91
CA ASP A 84 -4.39 6.11 -15.48
C ASP A 84 -3.48 7.02 -14.65
N ALA A 85 -2.25 7.23 -15.14
CA ALA A 85 -1.45 8.37 -14.75
C ALA A 85 -2.12 9.58 -15.40
N GLN A 86 -3.12 10.15 -14.72
CA GLN A 86 -3.68 11.42 -15.15
C GLN A 86 -2.66 12.56 -14.92
N PRO A 87 -2.61 13.53 -15.84
CA PRO A 87 -1.50 14.48 -16.04
C PRO A 87 -1.29 15.50 -14.92
#